data_AF-A0AAU0F0Y1-F1
#
_entry.id   AF-A0AAU0F0Y1-F1
#
_cell.length_a   1.000
_cell.length_b   1.000
_cell.length_c   1.000
_cell.angle_alpha   90.00
_cell.angle_beta   90.00
_cell.angle_gamma   90.00
#
_symmetry.space_group_name_H-M   'P 1'
#
loop_
_entity.id
_entity.type
_entity.pdbx_description
1 polymer ?
#
loop_
_entity_poly.entity_id
_entity_poly.type
_entity_poly.pdbx_seq_one_letter_code
_entity_poly.pdbx_strand_id
1 'polypeptide(L)'
;MNAYIQNKCESEFLKIAKEISDFLDVEIEILTEPLENGGIKRIFKIIEKKGKEYPLISALMIGVMANVISDPISDIWKNNDLEELQKENLKKQNRNLDEEYKIYTKILVEKDSIRKKVSNFYETLNGESKIQKVSYQIYNNENDNESNEIFINKSEFSKFILPSNDLAPIELEDQIIEIISPNLKGGKYKWKGIYNKEIISFSMKSKEFNRLIKQGRVEFKNGSSIKCDIDIERVLDEEGQEKVKSLNVIRVIEFFESDIPFETPEGKKKREQREVDKQQLKFDFGDDYN
;
A
#
# COMPACT_ATOMS: atom_id res chain seq x y z
N MET A 1 -18.04 17.19 -18.03
CA MET A 1 -17.18 16.96 -16.85
C MET A 1 -16.34 18.20 -16.61
N ASN A 2 -15.97 18.50 -15.38
CA ASN A 2 -14.97 19.54 -15.10
C ASN A 2 -13.59 19.12 -15.68
N ALA A 3 -12.88 20.04 -16.34
CA ALA A 3 -11.60 19.74 -17.00
C ALA A 3 -10.49 19.31 -16.02
N TYR A 4 -10.48 19.82 -14.77
CA TYR A 4 -9.55 19.36 -13.74
C TYR A 4 -9.84 17.93 -13.30
N ILE A 5 -11.12 17.55 -13.20
CA ILE A 5 -11.54 16.17 -12.90
C ILE A 5 -11.09 15.24 -14.01
N GLN A 6 -11.33 15.63 -15.27
CA GLN A 6 -10.85 14.88 -16.44
C GLN A 6 -9.34 14.68 -16.40
N ASN A 7 -8.59 15.77 -16.23
CA ASN A 7 -7.13 15.72 -16.24
C ASN A 7 -6.57 14.86 -15.09
N LYS A 8 -7.18 14.93 -13.91
CA LYS A 8 -6.79 14.07 -12.77
C LYS A 8 -7.03 12.60 -13.08
N CYS A 9 -8.19 12.25 -13.65
CA CYS A 9 -8.48 10.88 -14.07
C CYS A 9 -7.52 10.39 -15.17
N GLU A 10 -7.27 11.22 -16.20
CA GLU A 10 -6.29 10.90 -17.25
C GLU A 10 -4.89 10.71 -16.65
N SER A 11 -4.50 11.54 -15.68
CA SER A 11 -3.20 11.42 -15.01
C SER A 11 -3.05 10.11 -14.25
N GLU A 12 -4.05 9.70 -13.45
CA GLU A 12 -4.01 8.42 -12.72
C GLU A 12 -3.92 7.23 -13.70
N PHE A 13 -4.69 7.26 -14.79
CA PHE A 13 -4.63 6.24 -15.83
C PHE A 13 -3.23 6.16 -16.49
N LEU A 14 -2.63 7.29 -16.84
CA LEU A 14 -1.30 7.32 -17.46
C LEU A 14 -0.20 6.83 -16.50
N LYS A 15 -0.32 7.12 -15.20
CA LYS A 15 0.60 6.61 -14.18
C LYS A 15 0.51 5.08 -14.08
N ILE A 16 -0.69 4.50 -14.14
CA ILE A 16 -0.89 3.04 -14.17
C ILE A 16 -0.24 2.44 -15.42
N ALA A 17 -0.44 3.06 -16.60
CA ALA A 17 0.19 2.61 -17.84
C ALA A 17 1.71 2.61 -17.76
N LYS A 18 2.28 3.67 -17.18
CA LYS A 18 3.74 3.75 -16.98
C LYS A 18 4.23 2.65 -16.04
N GLU A 19 3.53 2.41 -14.95
CA GLU A 19 3.89 1.40 -13.97
C GLU A 19 3.78 -0.05 -14.51
N ILE A 20 2.80 -0.31 -15.39
CA ILE A 20 2.70 -1.58 -16.13
C ILE A 20 3.87 -1.73 -17.12
N SER A 21 4.21 -0.66 -17.84
CA SER A 21 5.36 -0.70 -18.76
C SER A 21 6.69 -0.96 -18.05
N ASP A 22 6.88 -0.37 -16.86
CA ASP A 22 8.07 -0.59 -16.04
C ASP A 22 8.09 -2.00 -15.45
N PHE A 23 6.92 -2.57 -15.11
CA PHE A 23 6.80 -3.95 -14.64
C PHE A 23 7.17 -4.99 -15.71
N LEU A 24 6.84 -4.70 -16.98
CA LEU A 24 7.17 -5.57 -18.12
C LEU A 24 8.56 -5.28 -18.72
N ASP A 25 9.28 -4.26 -18.23
CA ASP A 25 10.53 -3.76 -18.83
C ASP A 25 10.39 -3.36 -20.31
N VAL A 26 9.25 -2.74 -20.65
CA VAL A 26 8.92 -2.31 -22.01
C VAL A 26 8.90 -0.79 -22.12
N GLU A 27 9.53 -0.26 -23.16
CA GLU A 27 9.47 1.17 -23.47
C GLU A 27 8.23 1.48 -24.32
N ILE A 28 7.29 2.25 -23.77
CA ILE A 28 6.06 2.67 -24.46
C ILE A 28 6.02 4.18 -24.76
N GLU A 29 5.29 4.53 -25.80
CA GLU A 29 4.82 5.88 -26.08
C GLU A 29 3.29 5.87 -26.11
N ILE A 30 2.67 6.81 -25.39
CA ILE A 30 1.21 6.93 -25.31
C ILE A 30 0.81 8.23 -26.01
N LEU A 31 0.08 8.10 -27.11
CA LEU A 31 -0.43 9.23 -27.87
C LEU A 31 -1.92 9.40 -27.59
N THR A 32 -2.38 10.65 -27.64
CA THR A 32 -3.80 11.00 -27.48
C THR A 32 -4.42 11.29 -28.84
N GLU A 33 -5.57 10.67 -29.12
CA GLU A 33 -6.36 11.00 -30.32
C GLU A 33 -7.37 12.13 -30.05
N PRO A 34 -7.91 12.78 -31.10
CA PRO A 34 -8.99 13.76 -30.97
C PRO A 34 -10.19 13.20 -30.19
N LEU A 35 -10.87 14.07 -29.44
CA LEU A 35 -12.07 13.69 -28.70
C LEU A 35 -13.21 13.32 -29.66
N GLU A 36 -13.90 12.22 -29.38
CA GLU A 36 -15.07 11.78 -30.16
C GLU A 36 -16.40 12.29 -29.57
N ASN A 37 -17.43 12.32 -30.42
CA ASN A 37 -18.80 12.64 -30.01
C ASN A 37 -19.42 11.48 -29.18
N GLY A 38 -20.32 11.79 -28.25
CA GLY A 38 -21.10 10.78 -27.49
C GLY A 38 -20.73 10.62 -26.01
N GLY A 39 -20.00 11.58 -25.45
CA GLY A 39 -19.49 11.55 -24.08
C GLY A 39 -18.12 12.23 -24.05
N ILE A 40 -17.37 12.05 -22.96
CA ILE A 40 -15.92 12.31 -23.01
C ILE A 40 -15.26 10.97 -23.27
N LYS A 41 -15.05 10.66 -24.56
CA LYS A 41 -14.33 9.49 -25.01
C LYS A 41 -12.89 9.88 -25.35
N ARG A 42 -11.94 9.20 -24.74
CA ARG A 42 -10.50 9.40 -24.93
C ARG A 42 -9.89 8.11 -25.44
N ILE A 43 -9.23 8.18 -26.59
CA ILE A 43 -8.47 7.06 -27.16
C ILE A 43 -6.99 7.32 -26.90
N PHE A 44 -6.34 6.30 -26.34
CA PHE A 44 -4.90 6.27 -26.11
C PHE A 44 -4.29 5.25 -27.06
N LYS A 45 -3.41 5.71 -27.94
CA LYS A 45 -2.63 4.83 -28.81
C LYS A 45 -1.33 4.47 -28.11
N ILE A 46 -1.14 3.17 -27.84
CA ILE A 46 0.07 2.64 -27.22
C ILE A 46 1.01 2.16 -28.33
N ILE A 47 2.21 2.73 -28.38
CA ILE A 47 3.27 2.35 -29.30
C ILE A 47 4.40 1.77 -28.47
N GLU A 48 4.67 0.49 -28.68
CA GLU A 48 5.81 -0.20 -28.07
C GLU A 48 7.06 0.04 -28.92
N LYS A 49 8.14 0.53 -28.29
CA LYS A 49 9.40 0.82 -29.00
C LYS A 49 10.30 -0.40 -29.12
N LYS A 50 10.16 -1.39 -28.23
CA LYS A 50 10.95 -2.63 -28.19
C LYS A 50 10.08 -3.79 -27.68
N GLY A 51 9.91 -4.83 -28.49
CA GLY A 51 9.11 -6.02 -28.17
C GLY A 51 7.82 -6.14 -28.99
N LYS A 52 6.89 -7.02 -28.57
CA LYS A 52 5.53 -7.19 -29.13
C LYS A 52 4.50 -7.53 -28.04
N GLU A 53 4.49 -6.77 -26.94
CA GLU A 53 3.60 -6.93 -25.79
C GLU A 53 2.41 -5.94 -25.74
N TYR A 54 2.21 -5.08 -26.75
CA TYR A 54 1.10 -4.11 -26.73
C TYR A 54 -0.32 -4.67 -26.44
N PRO A 55 -0.72 -5.90 -26.89
CA PRO A 55 -2.02 -6.47 -26.51
C PRO A 55 -2.07 -6.82 -25.03
N LEU A 56 -0.96 -7.33 -24.48
CA LEU A 56 -0.82 -7.65 -23.06
C LEU A 56 -0.89 -6.38 -22.21
N ILE A 57 -0.20 -5.31 -22.60
CA ILE A 57 -0.26 -4.01 -21.89
C ILE A 57 -1.70 -3.48 -21.85
N SER A 58 -2.38 -3.47 -23.00
CA SER A 58 -3.76 -2.99 -23.11
C SER A 58 -4.73 -3.83 -22.26
N ALA A 59 -4.55 -5.16 -22.27
CA ALA A 59 -5.32 -6.07 -21.44
C ALA A 59 -5.06 -5.82 -19.95
N LEU A 60 -3.79 -5.70 -19.52
CA LEU A 60 -3.43 -5.45 -18.11
C LEU A 60 -3.98 -4.12 -17.61
N MET A 61 -3.98 -3.08 -18.44
CA MET A 61 -4.59 -1.79 -18.13
C MET A 61 -6.07 -1.93 -17.77
N ILE A 62 -6.84 -2.62 -18.63
CA ILE A 62 -8.26 -2.86 -18.41
C ILE A 62 -8.46 -3.77 -17.19
N GLY A 63 -7.66 -4.83 -17.07
CA GLY A 63 -7.71 -5.78 -15.96
C GLY A 63 -7.50 -5.09 -14.61
N VAL A 64 -6.54 -4.18 -14.53
CA VAL A 64 -6.27 -3.36 -13.34
C VAL A 64 -7.41 -2.37 -13.07
N MET A 65 -7.84 -1.62 -14.08
CA MET A 65 -8.88 -0.59 -13.92
C MET A 65 -10.26 -1.16 -13.58
N ALA A 66 -10.55 -2.39 -14.01
CA ALA A 66 -11.81 -3.07 -13.76
C ALA A 66 -11.77 -4.01 -12.54
N ASN A 67 -10.63 -4.10 -11.83
CA ASN A 67 -10.52 -4.92 -10.62
C ASN A 67 -11.02 -4.19 -9.37
N VAL A 68 -11.91 -4.85 -8.63
CA VAL A 68 -12.46 -4.34 -7.36
C VAL A 68 -11.43 -4.45 -6.24
N ILE A 69 -11.16 -3.33 -5.56
CA ILE A 69 -10.19 -3.21 -4.47
C ILE A 69 -10.76 -3.66 -3.11
N SER A 70 -12.07 -3.48 -2.90
CA SER A 70 -12.69 -3.61 -1.58
C SER A 70 -12.95 -5.04 -1.10
N ASP A 71 -12.61 -6.07 -1.87
CA ASP A 71 -12.82 -7.46 -1.48
C ASP A 71 -11.46 -8.16 -1.26
N PRO A 72 -11.16 -8.66 -0.03
CA PRO A 72 -9.94 -9.43 0.26
C PRO A 72 -9.83 -10.72 -0.57
N ILE A 73 -10.93 -11.09 -1.21
CA ILE A 73 -11.06 -12.19 -2.16
C ILE A 73 -11.85 -11.61 -3.35
N SER A 74 -11.31 -10.62 -4.07
CA SER A 74 -11.81 -10.37 -5.41
C SER A 74 -11.27 -11.52 -6.27
N ASP A 75 -12.05 -12.61 -6.31
CA ASP A 75 -11.92 -13.57 -7.39
C ASP A 75 -12.03 -12.74 -8.67
N ILE A 76 -10.88 -12.47 -9.30
CA ILE A 76 -10.71 -11.89 -10.65
C ILE A 76 -11.71 -12.52 -11.66
N TRP A 77 -12.22 -13.70 -11.29
CA TRP A 77 -13.01 -14.71 -11.98
C TRP A 77 -14.53 -14.64 -11.80
N LYS A 78 -15.11 -13.72 -10.99
CA LYS A 78 -16.57 -13.70 -10.78
C LYS A 78 -17.36 -12.78 -11.72
N ASN A 79 -16.71 -11.91 -12.47
CA ASN A 79 -17.36 -11.18 -13.56
C ASN A 79 -17.20 -11.99 -14.85
N ASN A 80 -18.24 -12.73 -15.24
CA ASN A 80 -18.29 -13.51 -16.48
C ASN A 80 -17.86 -12.67 -17.71
N ASP A 81 -18.21 -11.39 -17.74
CA ASP A 81 -17.88 -10.46 -18.84
C ASP A 81 -16.37 -10.17 -18.94
N LEU A 82 -15.67 -10.05 -17.80
CA LEU A 82 -14.21 -9.93 -17.76
C LEU A 82 -13.55 -11.23 -18.22
N GLU A 83 -14.11 -12.39 -17.85
CA GLU A 83 -13.58 -13.70 -18.22
C GLU A 83 -13.77 -14.03 -19.72
N GLU A 84 -14.85 -13.57 -20.33
CA GLU A 84 -15.07 -13.66 -21.79
C GLU A 84 -14.14 -12.73 -22.56
N LEU A 85 -13.96 -11.49 -22.10
CA LEU A 85 -12.97 -10.54 -22.62
C LEU A 85 -11.54 -11.08 -22.55
N GLN A 86 -11.21 -11.78 -21.47
CA GLN A 86 -9.92 -12.45 -21.29
C GLN A 86 -9.74 -13.55 -22.34
N LYS A 87 -10.76 -14.41 -22.51
CA LYS A 87 -10.71 -15.54 -23.45
C LYS A 87 -10.69 -15.11 -24.91
N GLU A 88 -11.34 -14.01 -25.30
CA GLU A 88 -11.38 -13.59 -26.72
C GLU A 88 -10.12 -12.84 -27.17
N ASN A 89 -9.53 -12.00 -26.31
CA ASN A 89 -8.34 -11.21 -26.66
C ASN A 89 -7.05 -12.06 -26.71
N LEU A 90 -6.89 -13.01 -25.79
CA LEU A 90 -5.63 -13.76 -25.63
C LEU A 90 -5.57 -15.01 -26.53
N LYS A 91 -6.73 -15.56 -26.94
CA LYS A 91 -6.81 -16.76 -27.80
C LYS A 91 -6.25 -16.59 -29.21
N LYS A 92 -6.06 -15.36 -29.71
CA LYS A 92 -5.60 -15.13 -31.09
C LYS A 92 -4.08 -15.14 -31.27
N GLN A 93 -3.25 -15.23 -30.22
CA GLN A 93 -1.80 -15.15 -30.41
C GLN A 93 -0.88 -16.17 -29.71
N ASN A 94 -1.25 -16.88 -28.64
CA ASN A 94 -0.51 -18.07 -28.12
C ASN A 94 -1.10 -18.54 -26.79
N ARG A 95 -1.04 -19.86 -26.49
CA ARG A 95 -1.49 -20.42 -25.20
C ARG A 95 -0.74 -19.89 -23.96
N ASN A 96 0.39 -19.20 -24.12
CA ASN A 96 1.21 -18.68 -23.00
C ASN A 96 0.78 -17.28 -22.52
N LEU A 97 0.28 -16.41 -23.41
CA LEU A 97 -0.12 -15.03 -23.05
C LEU A 97 -1.30 -15.01 -22.07
N ASP A 98 -2.18 -16.01 -22.17
CA ASP A 98 -3.29 -16.23 -21.25
C ASP A 98 -2.83 -16.44 -19.80
N GLU A 99 -1.75 -17.19 -19.60
CA GLU A 99 -1.23 -17.48 -18.25
C GLU A 99 -0.44 -16.29 -17.70
N GLU A 100 0.40 -15.67 -18.53
CA GLU A 100 1.16 -14.46 -18.19
C GLU A 100 0.24 -13.33 -17.76
N TYR A 101 -0.80 -13.03 -18.56
CA TYR A 101 -1.79 -12.00 -18.22
C TYR A 101 -2.40 -12.23 -16.84
N LYS A 102 -2.78 -13.47 -16.51
CA LYS A 102 -3.41 -13.80 -15.22
C LYS A 102 -2.46 -13.57 -14.05
N ILE A 103 -1.24 -14.05 -14.20
CA ILE A 103 -0.19 -13.91 -13.18
C ILE A 103 0.14 -12.43 -12.99
N TYR A 104 0.37 -11.70 -14.08
CA TYR A 104 0.74 -10.28 -14.04
C TYR A 104 -0.39 -9.42 -13.52
N THR A 105 -1.64 -9.65 -13.94
CA THR A 105 -2.80 -8.95 -13.39
C THR A 105 -2.87 -9.14 -11.88
N LYS A 106 -2.75 -10.38 -11.39
CA LYS A 106 -2.77 -10.65 -9.95
C LYS A 106 -1.68 -9.88 -9.19
N ILE A 107 -0.44 -9.90 -9.70
CA ILE A 107 0.67 -9.16 -9.10
C ILE A 107 0.40 -7.65 -9.08
N LEU A 108 -0.09 -7.10 -10.20
CA LEU A 108 -0.32 -5.67 -10.35
C LEU A 108 -1.48 -5.16 -9.49
N VAL A 109 -2.59 -5.89 -9.40
CA VAL A 109 -3.75 -5.48 -8.58
C VAL A 109 -3.48 -5.57 -7.08
N GLU A 110 -2.53 -6.40 -6.65
CA GLU A 110 -2.08 -6.48 -5.26
C GLU A 110 -1.07 -5.38 -4.90
N LYS A 111 -0.48 -4.70 -5.89
CA LYS A 111 0.54 -3.65 -5.67
C LYS A 111 -0.08 -2.36 -5.15
N ASP A 112 0.36 -1.89 -3.99
CA ASP A 112 -0.22 -0.72 -3.30
C ASP A 112 -0.21 0.56 -4.14
N SER A 113 0.85 0.79 -4.91
CA SER A 113 0.96 1.93 -5.82
C SER A 113 -0.09 1.91 -6.93
N ILE A 114 -0.45 0.73 -7.45
CA ILE A 114 -1.52 0.56 -8.44
C ILE A 114 -2.89 0.73 -7.77
N ARG A 115 -3.12 0.03 -6.65
CA ARG A 115 -4.36 0.13 -5.87
C ARG A 115 -4.69 1.58 -5.51
N LYS A 116 -3.68 2.35 -5.11
CA LYS A 116 -3.84 3.76 -4.78
C LYS A 116 -4.26 4.61 -5.98
N LYS A 117 -3.66 4.41 -7.14
CA LYS A 117 -4.01 5.14 -8.38
C LYS A 117 -5.42 4.82 -8.86
N VAL A 118 -5.81 3.54 -8.84
CA VAL A 118 -7.18 3.10 -9.14
C VAL A 118 -8.16 3.74 -8.14
N SER A 119 -7.85 3.72 -6.84
CA SER A 119 -8.66 4.38 -5.82
C SER A 119 -8.82 5.88 -6.08
N ASN A 120 -7.72 6.60 -6.35
CA ASN A 120 -7.75 8.04 -6.63
C ASN A 120 -8.62 8.35 -7.87
N PHE A 121 -8.54 7.49 -8.90
CA PHE A 121 -9.34 7.62 -10.12
C PHE A 121 -10.84 7.51 -9.81
N TYR A 122 -11.27 6.43 -9.16
CA TYR A 122 -12.68 6.21 -8.86
C TYR A 122 -13.23 7.16 -7.80
N GLU A 123 -12.42 7.58 -6.82
CA GLU A 123 -12.78 8.62 -5.84
C GLU A 123 -13.06 9.95 -6.54
N THR A 124 -12.20 10.32 -7.50
CA THR A 124 -12.36 11.54 -8.30
C THR A 124 -13.63 11.49 -9.16
N LEU A 125 -13.90 10.35 -9.83
CA LEU A 125 -15.14 10.18 -10.60
C LEU A 125 -16.39 10.17 -9.73
N ASN A 126 -16.33 9.54 -8.56
CA ASN A 126 -17.48 9.42 -7.66
C ASN A 126 -17.95 10.79 -7.15
N GLY A 127 -17.02 11.71 -6.93
CA GLY A 127 -17.31 13.09 -6.54
C GLY A 127 -18.03 13.94 -7.60
N GLU A 128 -18.00 13.55 -8.88
CA GLU A 128 -18.67 14.30 -9.96
C GLU A 128 -20.09 13.80 -10.18
N SER A 129 -21.07 14.66 -9.88
CA SER A 129 -22.50 14.40 -10.02
C SER A 129 -22.95 14.01 -11.44
N LYS A 130 -22.29 14.53 -12.48
CA LYS A 130 -22.68 14.34 -13.88
C LYS A 130 -22.26 13.00 -14.47
N ILE A 131 -21.40 12.25 -13.79
CA ILE A 131 -20.90 10.95 -14.26
C ILE A 131 -21.86 9.85 -13.80
N GLN A 132 -22.20 8.93 -14.71
CA GLN A 132 -23.10 7.81 -14.44
C GLN A 132 -22.41 6.45 -14.53
N LYS A 133 -21.39 6.34 -15.38
CA LYS A 133 -20.59 5.13 -15.60
C LYS A 133 -19.25 5.49 -16.22
N VAL A 134 -18.30 4.56 -16.15
CA VAL A 134 -17.07 4.55 -16.94
C VAL A 134 -17.04 3.26 -17.77
N SER A 135 -16.37 3.30 -18.92
CA SER A 135 -16.14 2.11 -19.72
C SER A 135 -14.74 2.04 -20.32
N TYR A 136 -14.32 0.82 -20.62
CA TYR A 136 -13.00 0.53 -21.19
C TYR A 136 -13.14 -0.47 -22.35
N GLN A 137 -12.37 -0.26 -23.40
CA GLN A 137 -12.39 -1.08 -24.61
C GLN A 137 -11.04 -1.02 -25.33
N ILE A 138 -10.65 -2.12 -25.98
CA ILE A 138 -9.47 -2.23 -26.84
C ILE A 138 -9.89 -2.11 -28.30
N TYR A 139 -9.13 -1.31 -29.05
CA TYR A 139 -9.26 -1.15 -30.49
C TYR A 139 -7.99 -1.67 -31.15
N ASN A 140 -8.14 -2.28 -32.33
CA ASN A 140 -7.00 -2.67 -33.16
C ASN A 140 -6.43 -1.45 -33.91
N ASN A 141 -5.37 -1.65 -34.69
CA ASN A 141 -4.74 -0.59 -35.48
C ASN A 141 -5.63 0.03 -36.58
N GLU A 142 -6.74 -0.62 -36.94
CA GLU A 142 -7.71 -0.16 -37.93
C GLU A 142 -8.89 0.59 -37.26
N ASN A 143 -8.82 0.82 -35.94
CA ASN A 143 -9.87 1.36 -35.08
C ASN A 143 -11.15 0.51 -35.03
N ASP A 144 -11.05 -0.77 -35.37
CA ASP A 144 -12.10 -1.74 -35.12
C ASP A 144 -12.02 -2.26 -33.68
N ASN A 145 -13.18 -2.57 -33.11
CA ASN A 145 -13.29 -3.14 -31.78
C ASN A 145 -12.56 -4.48 -31.74
N GLU A 146 -11.50 -4.57 -30.95
CA GLU A 146 -10.78 -5.81 -30.69
C GLU A 146 -11.35 -6.53 -29.45
N SER A 147 -12.03 -5.77 -28.58
CA SER A 147 -12.65 -6.27 -27.36
C SER A 147 -14.10 -5.79 -27.18
N ASN A 148 -14.87 -6.52 -26.38
CA ASN A 148 -16.11 -5.98 -25.82
C ASN A 148 -15.83 -4.77 -24.90
N GLU A 149 -16.82 -3.90 -24.75
CA GLU A 149 -16.73 -2.74 -23.87
C GLU A 149 -17.13 -3.15 -22.44
N ILE A 150 -16.25 -2.92 -21.47
CA ILE A 150 -16.55 -3.14 -20.04
C ILE A 150 -17.21 -1.90 -19.48
N PHE A 151 -18.36 -2.05 -18.82
CA PHE A 151 -19.04 -0.95 -18.14
C PHE A 151 -18.96 -1.10 -16.63
N ILE A 152 -18.67 0.00 -15.94
CA ILE A 152 -18.73 0.08 -14.48
C ILE A 152 -19.64 1.25 -14.12
N ASN A 153 -20.74 0.92 -13.44
CA ASN A 153 -21.73 1.91 -13.04
C ASN A 153 -21.24 2.71 -11.84
N LYS A 154 -21.66 3.97 -11.73
CA LYS A 154 -21.29 4.83 -10.60
C LYS A 154 -21.66 4.24 -9.23
N SER A 155 -22.75 3.47 -9.16
CA SER A 155 -23.15 2.73 -7.95
C SER A 155 -22.09 1.74 -7.45
N GLU A 156 -21.11 1.39 -8.27
CA GLU A 156 -20.05 0.45 -7.95
C GLU A 156 -18.71 1.12 -7.68
N PHE A 157 -18.56 2.42 -7.94
CA PHE A 157 -17.28 3.13 -7.78
C PHE A 157 -16.71 3.00 -6.37
N SER A 158 -17.56 2.96 -5.33
CA SER A 158 -17.11 2.76 -3.94
C SER A 158 -16.35 1.46 -3.71
N LYS A 159 -16.58 0.42 -4.53
CA LYS A 159 -15.86 -0.86 -4.45
C LYS A 159 -14.40 -0.74 -4.89
N PHE A 160 -14.07 0.30 -5.64
CA PHE A 160 -12.73 0.57 -6.15
C PHE A 160 -11.96 1.60 -5.32
N ILE A 161 -12.55 2.12 -4.25
CA ILE A 161 -11.94 3.15 -3.40
C ILE A 161 -11.38 2.48 -2.15
N LEU A 162 -10.11 2.77 -1.84
CA LEU A 162 -9.47 2.31 -0.61
C LEU A 162 -10.21 2.88 0.61
N PRO A 163 -10.59 2.05 1.60
CA PRO A 163 -11.28 2.53 2.79
C PRO A 163 -10.35 3.35 3.71
N SER A 164 -9.04 3.11 3.63
CA SER A 164 -8.01 3.86 4.34
C SER A 164 -6.69 3.79 3.57
N ASN A 165 -5.86 4.81 3.73
CA ASN A 165 -4.47 4.79 3.26
C ASN A 165 -3.52 4.18 4.32
N ASP A 166 -4.01 3.90 5.53
CA ASP A 166 -3.20 3.34 6.61
C ASP A 166 -2.80 1.89 6.30
N LEU A 167 -1.52 1.59 6.51
CA LEU A 167 -0.95 0.26 6.32
C LEU A 167 -0.76 -0.44 7.67
N ALA A 168 -0.62 -1.76 7.63
CA ALA A 168 -0.29 -2.53 8.83
C ALA A 168 1.04 -2.01 9.44
N PRO A 169 1.05 -1.72 10.76
CA PRO A 169 2.25 -1.24 11.43
C PRO A 169 3.34 -2.31 11.42
N ILE A 170 4.60 -1.86 11.45
CA ILE A 170 5.74 -2.76 11.69
C ILE A 170 6.06 -2.69 13.18
N GLU A 171 5.95 -3.84 13.84
CA GLU A 171 6.28 -4.01 15.26
C GLU A 171 7.72 -4.53 15.37
N LEU A 172 8.57 -3.81 16.11
CA LEU A 172 9.98 -4.17 16.32
C LEU A 172 10.29 -4.18 17.82
N GLU A 173 10.87 -5.28 18.27
CA GLU A 173 11.21 -5.48 19.68
C GLU A 173 12.66 -5.11 20.00
N ASP A 174 12.93 -4.80 21.27
CA ASP A 174 14.29 -4.65 21.81
C ASP A 174 15.17 -3.60 21.10
N GLN A 175 14.55 -2.55 20.54
CA GLN A 175 15.20 -1.46 19.81
C GLN A 175 15.82 -0.40 20.75
N ILE A 176 16.97 0.17 20.38
CA ILE A 176 17.63 1.22 21.17
C ILE A 176 17.39 2.59 20.54
N ILE A 177 16.91 3.54 21.34
CA ILE A 177 16.75 4.95 20.95
C ILE A 177 17.53 5.82 21.94
N GLU A 178 18.46 6.62 21.43
CA GLU A 178 19.12 7.67 22.22
C GLU A 178 18.19 8.88 22.33
N ILE A 179 18.03 9.43 23.54
CA ILE A 179 17.13 10.53 23.81
C ILE A 179 17.86 11.86 23.61
N ILE A 180 17.45 12.63 22.60
CA ILE A 180 17.91 14.01 22.40
C ILE A 180 17.07 14.97 23.25
N SER A 181 15.75 14.82 23.22
CA SER A 181 14.83 15.74 23.90
C SER A 181 13.56 15.03 24.33
N PRO A 182 13.32 14.87 25.64
CA PRO A 182 12.10 14.28 26.15
C PRO A 182 10.93 15.27 26.10
N ASN A 183 9.73 14.80 25.76
CA ASN A 183 8.53 15.61 25.97
C ASN A 183 7.94 15.38 27.37
N LEU A 184 8.28 16.26 28.30
CA LEU A 184 7.84 16.20 29.71
C LEU A 184 6.51 16.93 29.99
N LYS A 185 6.11 17.87 29.11
CA LYS A 185 4.94 18.74 29.34
C LYS A 185 3.61 18.11 28.90
N GLY A 186 3.65 16.95 28.25
CA GLY A 186 2.47 16.34 27.62
C GLY A 186 1.96 17.14 26.43
N GLY A 187 0.86 16.68 25.80
CA GLY A 187 0.27 17.32 24.62
C GLY A 187 0.76 16.74 23.28
N LYS A 188 0.61 17.52 22.20
CA LYS A 188 0.88 17.07 20.81
C LYS A 188 2.37 17.02 20.43
N TYR A 189 3.27 17.37 21.34
CA TYR A 189 4.71 17.43 21.03
C TYR A 189 5.32 16.02 20.99
N LYS A 190 6.17 15.77 19.98
CA LYS A 190 6.90 14.52 19.83
C LYS A 190 8.23 14.58 20.59
N TRP A 191 8.64 13.43 21.11
CA TRP A 191 10.00 13.21 21.60
C TRP A 191 10.97 13.26 20.43
N LYS A 192 12.21 13.69 20.67
CA LYS A 192 13.30 13.60 19.69
C LYS A 192 14.36 12.64 20.18
N GLY A 193 14.84 11.79 19.28
CA GLY A 193 15.92 10.85 19.58
C GLY A 193 16.69 10.44 18.33
N ILE A 194 17.74 9.66 18.54
CA ILE A 194 18.52 9.04 17.47
C ILE A 194 18.14 7.57 17.42
N TYR A 195 17.74 7.11 16.24
CA TYR A 195 17.46 5.71 15.94
C TYR A 195 18.12 5.38 14.60
N ASN A 196 18.86 4.28 14.51
CA ASN A 196 19.61 3.89 13.31
C ASN A 196 20.47 5.02 12.70
N LYS A 197 21.10 5.84 13.56
CA LYS A 197 21.93 7.02 13.19
C LYS A 197 21.16 8.18 12.57
N GLU A 198 19.83 8.15 12.59
CA GLU A 198 18.98 9.24 12.10
C GLU A 198 18.23 9.92 13.25
N ILE A 199 18.04 11.24 13.14
CA ILE A 199 17.24 12.00 14.10
C ILE A 199 15.77 11.77 13.79
N ILE A 200 15.07 11.12 14.71
CA ILE A 200 13.65 10.80 14.59
C ILE A 200 12.80 11.60 15.58
N SER A 201 11.54 11.79 15.22
CA SER A 201 10.51 12.30 16.13
C SER A 201 9.50 11.19 16.43
N PHE A 202 9.30 10.87 17.70
CA PHE A 202 8.46 9.73 18.11
C PHE A 202 7.51 10.08 19.27
N SER A 203 6.55 9.20 19.53
CA SER A 203 5.61 9.34 20.64
C SER A 203 5.87 8.29 21.72
N MET A 204 5.94 8.70 22.98
CA MET A 204 6.02 7.77 24.12
C MET A 204 4.61 7.30 24.51
N LYS A 205 4.23 6.09 24.08
CA LYS A 205 2.93 5.47 24.39
C LYS A 205 2.98 4.57 25.62
N SER A 206 4.17 4.18 26.10
CA SER A 206 4.31 3.45 27.37
C SER A 206 3.71 4.24 28.53
N LYS A 207 2.63 3.69 29.11
CA LYS A 207 1.94 4.33 30.25
C LYS A 207 2.78 4.23 31.52
N GLU A 208 3.43 3.10 31.76
CA GLU A 208 4.26 2.91 32.95
C GLU A 208 5.53 3.77 32.91
N PHE A 209 6.22 3.85 31.78
CA PHE A 209 7.41 4.68 31.68
C PHE A 209 7.08 6.17 31.83
N ASN A 210 5.99 6.63 31.19
CA ASN A 210 5.47 7.98 31.41
C ASN A 210 5.14 8.25 32.89
N ARG A 211 4.68 7.24 33.64
CA ARG A 211 4.44 7.35 35.10
C ARG A 211 5.75 7.49 35.87
N LEU A 212 6.79 6.72 35.54
CA LEU A 212 8.10 6.82 36.18
C LEU A 212 8.73 8.21 36.00
N ILE A 213 8.64 8.76 34.78
CA ILE A 213 9.12 10.12 34.47
C ILE A 213 8.36 11.16 35.30
N LYS A 214 7.01 11.09 35.33
CA LYS A 214 6.19 12.03 36.11
C LYS A 214 6.45 11.97 37.61
N GLN A 215 6.86 10.81 38.12
CA GLN A 215 7.23 10.61 39.52
C GLN A 215 8.67 11.05 39.83
N GLY A 216 9.43 11.56 38.84
CA GLY A 216 10.82 11.95 39.01
C GLY A 216 11.76 10.76 39.26
N ARG A 217 11.36 9.54 38.89
CA ARG A 217 12.18 8.33 39.05
C ARG A 217 13.14 8.09 37.88
N VAL A 218 12.99 8.85 36.80
CA VAL A 218 13.81 8.79 35.60
C VAL A 218 14.18 10.22 35.24
N GLU A 219 15.48 10.51 35.19
CA GLU A 219 16.02 11.78 34.76
C GLU A 219 16.80 11.61 33.46
N PHE A 220 16.54 12.46 32.47
CA PHE A 220 17.27 12.42 31.20
C PHE A 220 18.51 13.30 31.30
N LYS A 221 19.67 12.70 31.01
CA LYS A 221 20.96 13.37 30.91
C LYS A 221 21.50 13.19 29.48
N ASN A 222 22.57 13.92 29.15
CA ASN A 222 23.23 13.70 27.86
C ASN A 222 23.68 12.24 27.74
N GLY A 223 23.37 11.60 26.60
CA GLY A 223 23.63 10.19 26.35
C GLY A 223 22.60 9.22 26.93
N SER A 224 21.51 9.71 27.56
CA SER A 224 20.43 8.83 27.99
C SER A 224 19.83 8.08 26.80
N SER A 225 19.69 6.77 26.94
CA SER A 225 19.09 5.91 25.92
C SER A 225 17.99 5.05 26.53
N ILE A 226 17.12 4.51 25.70
CA ILE A 226 16.12 3.52 26.10
C ILE A 226 16.20 2.30 25.17
N LYS A 227 16.04 1.11 25.75
CA LYS A 227 15.72 -0.10 25.02
C LYS A 227 14.22 -0.31 25.08
N CYS A 228 13.57 -0.47 23.94
CA CYS A 228 12.13 -0.37 23.84
C CYS A 228 11.56 -1.18 22.67
N ASP A 229 10.27 -1.49 22.78
CA ASP A 229 9.48 -2.02 21.68
C ASP A 229 8.81 -0.84 20.97
N ILE A 230 8.91 -0.83 19.64
CA ILE A 230 8.40 0.26 18.80
C ILE A 230 7.39 -0.25 17.78
N ASP A 231 6.40 0.59 17.52
CA ASP A 231 5.45 0.44 16.42
C ASP A 231 5.70 1.55 15.41
N ILE A 232 5.94 1.16 14.16
CA ILE A 232 6.07 2.07 13.03
C ILE A 232 4.76 2.05 12.27
N GLU A 233 3.92 3.06 12.50
CA GLU A 233 2.72 3.29 11.71
C GLU A 233 3.11 3.78 10.32
N ARG A 234 2.55 3.17 9.29
CA ARG A 234 2.80 3.50 7.89
C ARG A 234 1.51 3.90 7.18
N VAL A 235 1.63 4.72 6.15
CA VAL A 235 0.52 5.20 5.32
C VAL A 235 0.97 5.29 3.87
N LEU A 236 0.04 5.04 2.94
CA LEU A 236 0.27 5.32 1.53
C LEU A 236 0.11 6.81 1.25
N ASP A 237 1.03 7.36 0.48
CA ASP A 237 0.90 8.71 -0.04
C ASP A 237 0.01 8.77 -1.30
N GLU A 238 -0.06 9.94 -1.93
CA GLU A 238 -0.89 10.13 -3.13
C GLU A 238 -0.44 9.28 -4.32
N GLU A 239 0.85 8.94 -4.41
CA GLU A 239 1.43 8.09 -5.46
C GLU A 239 1.38 6.60 -5.12
N GLY A 240 0.91 6.28 -3.90
CA GLY A 240 0.86 4.94 -3.33
C GLY A 240 2.23 4.42 -2.91
N GLN A 241 3.14 5.32 -2.55
CA GLN A 241 4.39 4.98 -1.89
C GLN A 241 4.20 4.92 -0.37
N GLU A 242 4.85 3.95 0.27
CA GLU A 242 4.81 3.85 1.72
C GLU A 242 5.58 4.99 2.38
N LYS A 243 4.94 5.64 3.37
CA LYS A 243 5.57 6.63 4.23
C LYS A 243 5.35 6.28 5.69
N VAL A 244 6.36 6.58 6.51
CA VAL A 244 6.22 6.49 7.96
C VAL A 244 5.31 7.61 8.44
N LYS A 245 4.15 7.24 8.98
CA LYS A 245 3.17 8.16 9.58
C LYS A 245 3.61 8.56 10.98
N SER A 246 3.99 7.58 11.79
CA SER A 246 4.45 7.83 13.16
C SER A 246 5.30 6.69 13.68
N LEU A 247 6.25 7.02 14.55
CA LEU A 247 6.98 6.04 15.36
C LEU A 247 6.50 6.18 16.80
N ASN A 248 6.07 5.06 17.37
CA ASN A 248 5.53 4.99 18.72
C ASN A 248 6.38 4.05 19.57
N VAL A 249 6.87 4.52 20.71
CA VAL A 249 7.46 3.65 21.73
C VAL A 249 6.33 3.10 22.58
N ILE A 250 6.02 1.82 22.39
CA ILE A 250 4.91 1.15 23.06
C ILE A 250 5.29 0.74 24.47
N ARG A 251 6.51 0.21 24.62
CA ARG A 251 7.02 -0.32 25.87
C ARG A 251 8.48 0.05 26.03
N VAL A 252 8.86 0.50 27.21
CA VAL A 252 10.29 0.67 27.54
C VAL A 252 10.70 -0.53 28.38
N ILE A 253 11.79 -1.18 28.01
CA ILE A 253 12.30 -2.38 28.68
C ILE A 253 13.38 -1.96 29.66
N GLU A 254 14.37 -1.22 29.17
CA GLU A 254 15.48 -0.69 29.95
C GLU A 254 15.66 0.79 29.63
N PHE A 255 16.11 1.58 30.59
CA PHE A 255 16.64 2.91 30.35
C PHE A 255 18.10 2.97 30.81
N PHE A 256 18.90 3.77 30.11
CA PHE A 256 20.33 3.88 30.34
C PHE A 256 20.64 5.27 30.88
N GLU A 257 21.24 5.33 32.07
CA GLU A 257 21.85 6.56 32.60
C GLU A 257 23.37 6.39 32.55
N SER A 258 24.05 7.15 31.67
CA SER A 258 25.51 7.07 31.49
C SER A 258 25.99 5.61 31.29
N ASP A 259 25.35 4.91 30.34
CA ASP A 259 25.59 3.49 29.98
C ASP A 259 25.22 2.44 31.04
N ILE A 260 24.68 2.84 32.19
CA ILE A 260 24.21 1.90 33.21
C ILE A 260 22.74 1.53 32.90
N PRO A 261 22.43 0.25 32.62
CA PRO A 261 21.07 -0.18 32.33
C PRO A 261 20.23 -0.32 33.60
N PHE A 262 19.01 0.20 33.56
CA PHE A 262 18.00 0.03 34.59
C PHE A 262 16.75 -0.65 34.00
N GLU A 263 16.44 -1.85 34.49
CA GLU A 263 15.25 -2.60 34.07
C GLU A 263 13.98 -1.89 34.58
N THR A 264 13.04 -1.67 33.68
CA THR A 264 11.72 -1.13 34.03
C THR A 264 10.77 -2.25 34.49
N PRO A 265 9.67 -1.91 35.19
CA PRO A 265 8.64 -2.90 35.50
C PRO A 265 8.04 -3.58 34.26
N GLU A 266 7.95 -2.88 33.13
CA GLU A 266 7.48 -3.44 31.87
C GLU A 266 8.50 -4.44 31.28
N GLY A 267 9.79 -4.11 31.37
CA GLY A 267 10.88 -5.01 30.98
C GLY A 267 10.90 -6.29 31.80
N LYS A 268 10.76 -6.18 33.13
CA LYS A 268 10.66 -7.32 34.03
C LYS A 268 9.51 -8.26 33.67
N LYS A 269 8.31 -7.70 33.43
CA LYS A 269 7.14 -8.49 32.99
C LYS A 269 7.39 -9.19 31.65
N LYS A 270 8.01 -8.49 30.69
CA LYS A 270 8.35 -9.07 29.37
C LYS A 270 9.32 -10.25 29.52
N ARG A 271 10.31 -10.12 30.40
CA ARG A 271 11.28 -11.18 30.69
C ARG A 271 10.62 -12.40 31.35
N GLU A 272 9.79 -12.19 32.37
CA GLU A 272 9.02 -13.25 33.03
C GLU A 272 8.12 -14.00 32.03
N GLN A 273 7.41 -13.27 31.14
CA GLN A 273 6.59 -13.89 30.11
C GLN A 273 7.42 -14.75 29.14
N ARG A 274 8.55 -14.22 28.64
CA ARG A 274 9.47 -14.97 27.77
C ARG A 274 10.02 -16.23 28.45
N GLU A 275 10.24 -16.19 29.76
CA GLU A 275 10.67 -17.36 30.54
C GLU A 275 9.56 -18.42 30.64
N VAL A 276 8.30 -18.01 30.86
CA VAL A 276 7.13 -18.90 30.86
C VAL A 276 6.91 -19.53 29.49
N ASP A 277 6.93 -18.74 28.41
CA ASP A 277 6.70 -19.23 27.05
C ASP A 277 7.78 -20.27 26.65
N LYS A 278 9.04 -20.02 27.03
CA LYS A 278 10.14 -20.98 26.83
C LYS A 278 9.95 -22.27 27.63
N GLN A 279 9.35 -22.21 28.81
CA GLN A 279 9.05 -23.40 29.61
C GLN A 279 7.90 -24.19 29.00
N GLN A 280 6.82 -23.52 28.57
CA GLN A 280 5.69 -24.17 27.89
C GLN A 280 6.10 -24.86 26.60
N LEU A 281 6.90 -24.20 25.75
CA LEU A 281 7.46 -24.80 24.53
C LEU A 281 8.31 -26.04 24.82
N LYS A 282 9.01 -26.11 25.95
CA LYS A 282 9.79 -27.29 26.33
C LYS A 282 8.92 -28.48 26.76
N PHE A 283 7.72 -28.23 27.28
CA PHE A 283 6.77 -29.28 27.65
C PHE A 283 6.08 -29.89 26.41
N ASP A 284 5.75 -29.09 25.39
CA ASP A 284 5.07 -29.58 24.16
C ASP A 284 5.93 -30.51 23.29
N PHE A 285 7.27 -30.46 23.38
CA PHE A 285 8.17 -31.36 22.66
C PHE A 285 8.77 -32.48 23.53
N GLY A 286 8.30 -32.62 24.78
CA GLY A 286 8.90 -33.50 25.79
C GLY A 286 8.34 -34.92 25.88
N ASP A 287 7.19 -35.21 25.26
CA ASP A 287 6.42 -36.44 25.55
C ASP A 287 6.28 -37.44 24.38
N ASP A 288 7.06 -37.32 23.30
CA ASP A 288 6.93 -38.22 22.13
C ASP A 288 8.10 -39.19 21.87
N TYR A 289 9.01 -39.39 22.83
CA TYR A 289 9.96 -40.51 22.79
C TYR A 289 10.33 -41.03 24.18
N ASN A 290 9.60 -42.04 24.65
CA ASN A 290 10.11 -43.14 25.49
C ASN A 290 9.25 -44.39 25.33
#